data_AF-A0A0A9DW40-F1
#
_entry.id   AF-A0A0A9DW40-F1
#
_cell.length_a   1.000
_cell.length_b   1.000
_cell.length_c   1.000
_cell.angle_alpha   90.00
_cell.angle_beta   90.00
_cell.angle_gamma   90.00
#
_symmetry.space_group_name_H-M   'P 1'
#
loop_
_entity.id
_entity.type
_entity.pdbx_description
1 polymer ?
#
loop_
_entity_poly.entity_id
_entity_poly.type
_entity_poly.pdbx_seq_one_letter_code
_entity_poly.pdbx_strand_id
1 'polypeptide(L)' 'MQIQCNIFSGASSEVALTAAGGLRKIGLGDTYESPSLIGIHYEGKFYEFVPWTGTVNWDIAPWGHWKMSGENKDHLVTIA' A
#
# COMPACT_ATOMS: atom_id res chain seq x y z
N MET A 1 17.82 1.55 -3.20
CA MET A 1 17.72 2.95 -2.74
C MET A 1 16.39 3.49 -3.24
N GLN A 2 15.47 3.84 -2.35
CA GLN A 2 14.20 4.47 -2.69
C GLN A 2 14.32 5.97 -2.40
N ILE A 3 13.86 6.82 -3.32
CA ILE A 3 13.70 8.26 -3.08
C ILE A 3 12.21 8.48 -2.82
N GLN A 4 11.87 9.12 -1.70
CA GLN A 4 10.50 9.34 -1.26
C GLN A 4 10.14 10.82 -1.47
N CYS A 5 9.06 11.08 -2.21
CA CYS A 5 8.66 12.43 -2.66
C CYS A 5 7.26 12.83 -2.18
N ASN A 6 6.66 12.06 -1.27
CA ASN A 6 5.33 12.35 -0.73
C ASN A 6 5.44 13.52 0.25
N ILE A 7 4.50 14.44 0.16
CA ILE A 7 4.29 15.53 1.11
C ILE A 7 2.86 15.43 1.63
N PHE A 8 2.70 15.43 2.95
CA PHE A 8 1.40 15.31 3.59
C PHE A 8 1.10 16.60 4.33
N SER A 9 0.18 17.41 3.80
CA SER A 9 -0.22 18.67 4.44
C SER A 9 -0.79 18.42 5.84
N GLY A 10 -0.28 19.14 6.84
CA GLY A 10 -0.74 19.03 8.23
C GLY A 10 -0.05 17.92 9.04
N ALA A 11 0.83 17.12 8.45
CA ALA A 11 1.70 16.23 9.21
C ALA A 11 2.76 17.05 9.97
N SER A 12 2.80 16.92 11.29
CA SER A 12 3.82 17.53 12.15
C SER A 12 5.07 16.65 12.31
N SER A 13 5.03 15.42 11.82
CA SER A 13 6.08 14.41 11.93
C SER A 13 6.40 13.78 10.58
N GLU A 14 7.46 12.98 10.55
CA GLU A 14 7.88 12.23 9.37
C GLU A 14 6.82 11.16 9.01
N VAL A 15 6.05 11.45 7.95
CA VAL A 15 5.10 10.51 7.34
C VAL A 15 5.64 10.12 5.97
N ALA A 16 5.74 8.82 5.71
CA ALA A 16 6.03 8.31 4.37
C ALA A 16 5.06 7.20 3.99
N LEU A 17 4.68 7.19 2.70
CA LEU A 17 3.87 6.15 2.09
C LEU A 17 4.71 5.40 1.06
N THR A 18 4.76 4.09 1.18
CA THR A 18 5.13 3.18 0.10
C THR A 18 3.91 2.38 -0.31
N ALA A 19 3.58 2.40 -1.59
CA ALA A 19 2.53 1.55 -2.15
C ALA A 19 3.10 0.82 -3.37
N ALA A 20 2.93 -0.49 -3.40
CA ALA A 20 3.36 -1.32 -4.51
C ALA A 20 2.33 -2.40 -4.79
N GLY A 21 2.14 -2.70 -6.07
CA GLY A 21 1.09 -3.61 -6.48
C GLY A 21 1.23 -4.13 -7.89
N GLY A 22 0.67 -5.30 -8.15
CA GLY A 22 0.56 -5.83 -9.49
C GLY A 22 -0.27 -7.10 -9.54
N LEU A 23 -0.64 -7.48 -10.75
CA LEU A 23 -1.21 -8.77 -11.05
C LEU A 23 -0.10 -9.62 -11.68
N ARG A 24 0.24 -10.75 -11.08
CA ARG A 24 1.23 -11.68 -11.66
C ARG A 24 0.64 -13.06 -11.84
N LYS A 25 1.04 -13.72 -12.92
CA LYS A 25 0.71 -15.10 -13.22
C LYS A 25 1.63 -16.01 -12.39
N ILE A 26 1.07 -17.06 -11.79
CA ILE A 26 1.80 -18.02 -10.96
C ILE A 26 1.50 -19.45 -11.41
N GLY A 27 2.56 -20.24 -11.60
CA GLY A 27 2.46 -21.66 -11.95
C GLY A 27 2.16 -21.97 -13.44
N LEU A 28 1.87 -23.25 -13.70
CA LEU A 28 1.49 -23.78 -15.01
C LEU A 28 -0.05 -23.80 -15.11
N GLY A 29 -0.64 -22.71 -15.56
CA GLY A 29 -2.09 -22.53 -15.68
C GLY A 29 -2.47 -21.06 -15.56
N ASP A 30 -3.75 -20.71 -15.67
CA ASP A 30 -4.23 -19.32 -15.59
C ASP A 30 -4.55 -18.87 -14.17
N THR A 31 -3.64 -19.19 -13.23
CA THR A 31 -3.72 -18.69 -11.86
C THR A 31 -2.99 -17.37 -11.77
N TYR A 32 -3.66 -16.36 -11.22
CA TYR A 32 -3.10 -15.05 -10.95
C TYR A 32 -3.16 -14.76 -9.47
N GLU A 33 -2.15 -14.06 -8.99
CA GLU A 33 -2.17 -13.42 -7.68
C GLU A 33 -1.97 -11.92 -7.83
N SER A 34 -2.49 -11.20 -6.84
CA SER A 34 -2.47 -9.75 -6.79
C SER A 34 -1.66 -9.31 -5.58
N PRO A 35 -0.32 -9.47 -5.58
CA PRO A 35 0.52 -9.07 -4.46
C PRO A 35 0.46 -7.55 -4.30
N SER A 36 0.05 -7.12 -3.12
CA SER A 36 -0.17 -5.73 -2.77
C SER A 36 0.53 -5.39 -1.46
N LEU A 37 1.04 -4.17 -1.37
CA LEU A 37 1.61 -3.62 -0.15
C LEU A 37 1.24 -2.16 -0.02
N ILE A 38 0.71 -1.80 1.14
CA ILE A 38 0.68 -0.42 1.64
C ILE A 38 1.57 -0.40 2.89
N GLY A 39 2.56 0.48 2.88
CA GLY A 39 3.50 0.68 3.97
C GLY A 39 3.44 2.14 4.42
N ILE A 40 3.10 2.37 5.68
CA ILE A 40 3.13 3.70 6.29
C ILE A 40 4.27 3.76 7.29
N HIS A 41 5.18 4.71 7.11
CA HIS A 41 6.11 5.12 8.15
C HIS A 41 5.51 6.32 8.86
N TYR A 42 5.31 6.21 10.17
CA TYR A 42 4.79 7.28 11.00
C TYR A 42 5.40 7.21 12.39
N GLU A 43 5.98 8.33 12.85
CA GLU A 43 6.60 8.44 14.19
C GLU A 43 7.60 7.32 14.51
N GLY A 44 8.43 6.96 13.52
CA GLY A 44 9.45 5.90 13.67
C GLY A 44 8.90 4.47 13.69
N LYS A 45 7.59 4.28 13.46
CA LYS A 45 6.96 2.96 13.32
C LYS A 45 6.63 2.66 11.87
N PHE A 46 6.71 1.39 11.51
CA PHE A 46 6.27 0.88 10.21
C PHE A 46 4.96 0.13 10.38
N TYR A 47 3.93 0.57 9.67
CA TYR A 47 2.62 -0.07 9.60
C TYR A 47 2.50 -0.76 8.25
N GLU A 48 2.44 -2.09 8.30
CA GLU A 48 2.35 -2.94 7.11
C GLU A 48 0.92 -3.40 6.87
N PHE A 49 0.50 -3.31 5.61
CA PHE A 49 -0.77 -3.85 5.12
C PHE A 49 -0.49 -4.69 3.87
N VAL A 50 -0.68 -6.00 4.00
CA VAL A 50 -0.38 -7.01 2.97
C VAL A 50 -1.41 -8.15 3.02
N PRO A 51 -1.70 -8.84 1.90
CA PRO A 51 -2.76 -9.84 1.81
C PRO A 51 -2.66 -11.05 2.77
N TRP A 52 -1.48 -11.33 3.32
CA TRP A 52 -1.26 -12.50 4.18
C TRP A 52 -1.44 -12.21 5.68
N THR A 53 -1.44 -10.95 6.10
CA THR A 53 -1.71 -10.53 7.50
C THR A 53 -2.96 -9.65 7.62
N GLY A 54 -3.66 -9.42 6.52
CA GLY A 54 -4.75 -8.47 6.45
C GLY A 54 -5.43 -8.43 5.09
N THR A 55 -6.13 -7.34 4.80
CA THR A 55 -6.74 -7.07 3.50
C THR A 55 -6.13 -5.83 2.88
N VAL A 56 -6.07 -5.81 1.54
CA VAL A 56 -5.65 -4.64 0.78
C VAL A 56 -6.55 -4.54 -0.44
N ASN A 57 -7.18 -3.39 -0.62
CA ASN A 57 -8.02 -3.07 -1.77
C ASN A 57 -7.44 -1.87 -2.49
N TRP A 58 -7.64 -1.84 -3.81
CA TRP A 58 -7.12 -0.77 -4.63
C TRP A 58 -7.98 -0.53 -5.87
N ASP A 59 -8.05 0.74 -6.25
CA ASP A 59 -8.68 1.23 -7.45
C ASP A 59 -7.73 2.27 -8.05
N ILE A 60 -6.91 1.80 -8.98
CA ILE A 60 -5.76 2.52 -9.51
C ILE A 60 -5.90 2.62 -11.03
N ALA A 61 -5.87 3.83 -11.55
CA ALA A 61 -5.74 4.08 -12.97
C ALA A 61 -4.25 4.15 -13.37
N PRO A 62 -3.91 3.96 -14.66
CA PRO A 62 -2.54 4.12 -15.13
C PRO A 62 -1.89 5.46 -14.76
N TRP A 63 -2.70 6.52 -14.58
CA TRP A 63 -2.24 7.82 -14.09
C TRP A 63 -3.35 8.59 -13.35
N GLY A 64 -2.97 9.41 -12.37
CA GLY A 64 -3.85 10.44 -11.78
C GLY A 64 -4.98 9.97 -10.85
N HIS A 65 -5.27 8.67 -10.75
CA HIS A 65 -6.26 8.13 -9.82
C HIS A 65 -5.70 6.93 -9.06
N TRP A 66 -5.50 7.10 -7.75
CA TRP A 66 -4.86 6.12 -6.89
C TRP A 66 -5.63 6.07 -5.57
N LYS A 67 -6.63 5.19 -5.49
CA LYS A 67 -7.35 4.91 -4.24
C LYS A 67 -6.93 3.55 -3.74
N MET A 68 -6.65 3.46 -2.45
CA MET A 68 -6.30 2.19 -1.82
C MET A 68 -6.68 2.20 -0.35
N SER A 69 -6.99 1.02 0.16
CA SER A 69 -7.25 0.80 1.57
C SER A 69 -6.58 -0.48 2.04
N GLY A 70 -6.21 -0.51 3.31
CA GLY A 70 -5.60 -1.67 3.94
C GLY A 70 -6.09 -1.82 5.35
N GLU A 71 -6.27 -3.07 5.78
CA GLU A 71 -6.65 -3.41 7.15
C GLU A 71 -5.75 -4.54 7.64
N ASN A 72 -5.15 -4.36 8.81
CA ASN A 72 -4.50 -5.44 9.56
C ASN A 72 -5.20 -5.60 10.90
N LYS A 73 -4.67 -6.46 11.78
CA LYS A 73 -5.31 -6.77 13.07
C LYS A 73 -5.65 -5.54 13.91
N ASP A 74 -4.82 -4.50 13.87
CA ASP A 74 -4.86 -3.40 14.83
C ASP A 74 -5.11 -2.03 14.17
N HIS A 75 -5.06 -1.97 12.83
CA HIS A 75 -5.06 -0.70 12.10
C HIS A 75 -5.85 -0.78 10.78
N LEU A 76 -6.41 0.36 10.40
CA LEU A 76 -7.03 0.63 9.12
C LEU A 76 -6.33 1.82 8.47
N VAL A 77 -6.08 1.74 7.15
CA VAL A 77 -5.56 2.85 6.35
C VAL A 77 -6.43 3.08 5.12
N THR A 78 -6.62 4.34 4.74
CA THR A 78 -7.29 4.76 3.50
C THR A 78 -6.49 5.88 2.85
N ILE A 79 -6.24 5.75 1.56
CA ILE A 79 -5.53 6.71 0.72
C ILE A 79 -6.46 7.03 -0.45
N ALA A 80 -6.75 8.32 -0.65
CA ALA A 80 -7.73 8.82 -1.61
C ALA A 80 -7.26 10.09 -2.32
#